data_AF-A0A8S8XLM4-F1
#
_entry.id   AF-A0A8S8XLM4-F1
#
_cell.length_a   1.000
_cell.length_b   1.000
_cell.length_c   1.000
_cell.angle_alpha   90.00
_cell.angle_beta   90.00
_cell.angle_gamma   90.00
#
_symmetry.space_group_name_H-M   'P 1'
#
loop_
_entity.id
_entity.type
_entity.pdbx_description
1 polymer ?
#
loop_
_entity_poly.entity_id
_entity_poly.type
_entity_poly.pdbx_seq_one_letter_code
_entity_poly.pdbx_strand_id
1 'polypeptide(L)'
;MTRLVQSGIIGYTNEGKGWRRYYLRGGALSKAVEIFASQAGIIVSQRLELIDEHWGRENPRLVLELPENDRPPLTIGVVDHRPIAPESEENILSQWMGDFGLLGERPGKEIKADSISVRLFELLLSRDAPLSLDEAAEILGGQKARIGRILERFRSSGMVERVPRTDRLSVALWNAMTAQHQRRGEDWMLKRWFPENLKRQTTIKTTHGSEKR
;
A
#
# COMPACT_ATOMS: atom_id res chain seq x y z
N MET A 1 -7.14 -22.83 17.40
CA MET A 1 -5.87 -23.51 17.75
C MET A 1 -4.87 -23.51 16.61
N THR A 2 -5.27 -23.88 15.39
CA THR A 2 -4.36 -23.99 14.21
C THR A 2 -3.56 -22.73 13.93
N ARG A 3 -4.18 -21.54 14.01
CA ARG A 3 -3.49 -20.25 13.79
C ARG A 3 -2.38 -19.97 14.82
N LEU A 4 -2.58 -20.37 16.09
CA LEU A 4 -1.57 -20.18 17.14
C LEU A 4 -0.35 -21.09 16.94
N VAL A 5 -0.60 -22.31 16.42
CA VAL A 5 0.46 -23.24 16.04
C VAL A 5 1.19 -22.75 14.78
N GLN A 6 0.46 -22.29 13.77
CA GLN A 6 1.03 -21.72 12.55
C GLN A 6 1.83 -20.45 12.80
N SER A 7 1.37 -19.58 13.71
CA SER A 7 2.14 -18.41 14.15
C SER A 7 3.38 -18.76 14.98
N GLY A 8 3.59 -20.04 15.31
CA GLY A 8 4.74 -20.46 16.12
C GLY A 8 4.67 -20.04 17.59
N ILE A 9 3.56 -19.48 18.08
CA ILE A 9 3.39 -19.14 19.51
C ILE A 9 3.25 -20.42 20.35
N ILE A 10 2.55 -21.42 19.82
CA ILE A 10 2.25 -22.68 20.50
C ILE A 10 2.93 -23.83 19.75
N GLY A 11 3.68 -24.67 20.48
CA GLY A 11 4.17 -25.96 20.01
C GLY A 11 3.25 -27.10 20.44
N TYR A 12 3.45 -28.27 19.85
CA TYR A 12 2.79 -29.48 20.34
C TYR A 12 3.72 -30.69 20.28
N THR A 13 3.50 -31.64 21.18
CA THR A 13 4.08 -32.98 21.11
C THR A 13 2.98 -34.00 20.85
N ASN A 14 3.27 -35.02 20.05
CA ASN A 14 2.38 -36.15 19.84
C ASN A 14 2.64 -37.19 20.94
N GLU A 15 1.66 -37.46 21.80
CA GLU A 15 1.79 -38.41 22.91
C GLU A 15 1.29 -39.83 22.55
N GLY A 16 1.14 -40.12 21.25
CA GLY A 16 0.58 -41.37 20.74
C GLY A 16 -0.96 -41.41 20.76
N LYS A 17 -1.55 -42.36 20.03
CA LYS A 17 -3.02 -42.54 19.87
C LYS A 17 -3.81 -41.28 19.44
N GLY A 18 -3.18 -40.38 18.67
CA GLY A 18 -3.83 -39.17 18.16
C GLY A 18 -3.94 -38.01 19.16
N TRP A 19 -3.41 -38.15 20.38
CA TRP A 19 -3.41 -37.08 21.38
C TRP A 19 -2.26 -36.10 21.14
N ARG A 20 -2.57 -34.80 21.19
CA ARG A 20 -1.61 -33.71 21.08
C ARG A 20 -1.60 -32.91 22.37
N ARG A 21 -0.42 -32.78 22.99
CA ARG A 21 -0.21 -31.86 24.11
C ARG A 21 0.35 -30.56 23.58
N TYR A 22 -0.41 -29.48 23.76
CA TYR A 22 -0.01 -28.14 23.34
C TYR A 22 0.74 -27.45 24.47
N TYR A 23 1.80 -26.71 24.13
CA TYR A 23 2.58 -25.94 25.09
C TYR A 23 3.02 -24.61 24.47
N LEU A 24 3.25 -23.63 25.32
CA LEU A 24 3.67 -22.31 24.92
C LEU A 24 5.18 -22.32 24.66
N ARG A 25 5.63 -21.81 23.51
CA ARG A 25 7.06 -21.76 23.22
C ARG A 25 7.78 -20.85 24.22
N GLY A 26 8.91 -21.30 24.75
CA GLY A 26 9.64 -20.56 25.79
C GLY A 26 8.98 -20.56 27.18
N GLY A 27 7.92 -21.35 27.40
CA GLY A 27 7.32 -21.59 28.73
C GLY A 27 6.48 -20.45 29.30
N ALA A 28 6.51 -19.26 28.71
CA ALA A 28 5.73 -18.09 29.11
C ALA A 28 5.29 -17.27 27.89
N LEU A 29 4.18 -16.52 28.00
CA LEU A 29 3.60 -15.78 26.87
C LEU A 29 4.55 -14.70 26.35
N SER A 30 5.22 -13.98 27.25
CA SER A 30 6.24 -12.99 26.89
C SER A 30 7.36 -13.60 26.04
N LYS A 31 7.85 -14.80 26.42
CA LYS A 31 8.90 -15.51 25.69
C LYS A 31 8.42 -16.07 24.35
N ALA A 32 7.19 -16.56 24.27
CA ALA A 32 6.61 -16.99 23.00
C ALA A 32 6.50 -15.83 22.01
N VAL A 33 6.05 -14.66 22.47
CA VAL A 33 5.94 -13.44 21.65
C VAL A 33 7.31 -12.95 21.22
N GLU A 34 8.31 -12.97 22.10
CA GLU A 34 9.69 -12.60 21.78
C GLU A 34 10.28 -13.48 20.66
N ILE A 35 10.12 -14.81 20.79
CA ILE A 35 10.56 -15.78 19.76
C ILE A 35 9.80 -15.54 18.44
N PHE A 36 8.49 -15.34 18.50
CA PHE A 36 7.66 -15.06 17.33
C PHE A 36 8.10 -13.78 16.62
N ALA A 37 8.30 -12.68 17.35
CA ALA A 37 8.71 -11.40 16.78
C ALA A 37 10.09 -11.51 16.11
N SER A 38 11.04 -12.19 16.75
CA SER A 38 12.37 -12.43 16.17
C SER A 38 12.28 -13.27 14.90
N GLN A 39 11.49 -14.36 14.89
CA GLN A 39 11.33 -15.20 13.72
C GLN A 39 10.64 -14.45 12.57
N ALA A 40 9.56 -13.72 12.86
CA ALA A 40 8.87 -12.90 11.87
C ALA A 40 9.78 -11.84 11.26
N GLY A 41 10.62 -11.18 12.07
CA GLY A 41 11.61 -10.22 11.59
C GLY A 41 12.60 -10.84 10.62
N ILE A 42 13.17 -12.00 10.95
CA ILE A 42 14.10 -12.73 10.08
C ILE A 42 13.43 -13.11 8.75
N ILE A 43 12.21 -13.65 8.80
CA ILE A 43 11.46 -14.04 7.59
C ILE A 43 11.22 -12.81 6.72
N VAL A 44 10.74 -11.71 7.30
CA VAL A 44 10.49 -10.48 6.54
C VAL A 44 11.77 -9.96 5.89
N SER A 45 12.89 -9.92 6.61
CA SER A 45 14.18 -9.52 6.04
C SER A 45 14.59 -10.38 4.84
N GLN A 46 14.56 -11.71 4.98
CA GLN A 46 14.88 -12.64 3.88
C GLN A 46 13.94 -12.47 2.68
N ARG A 47 12.65 -12.22 2.93
CA ARG A 47 11.67 -12.02 1.85
C ARG A 47 11.84 -10.65 1.19
N LEU A 48 12.32 -9.63 1.88
CA LEU A 48 12.59 -8.31 1.31
C LEU A 48 13.85 -8.29 0.44
N GLU A 49 14.86 -9.12 0.73
CA GLU A 49 16.04 -9.30 -0.13
C GLU A 49 15.65 -9.67 -1.58
N LEU A 50 14.60 -10.48 -1.75
CA LEU A 50 14.08 -10.84 -3.08
C LEU A 50 13.50 -9.64 -3.86
N ILE A 51 12.92 -8.66 -3.14
CA ILE A 51 12.41 -7.44 -3.76
C ILE A 51 13.53 -6.50 -4.15
N ASP A 52 14.63 -6.51 -3.41
CA ASP A 52 15.81 -5.69 -3.71
C ASP A 52 16.35 -6.00 -5.12
N GLU A 53 16.33 -7.27 -5.54
CA GLU A 53 16.69 -7.68 -6.91
C GLU A 53 15.80 -7.08 -8.00
N HIS A 54 14.55 -6.78 -7.67
CA HIS A 54 13.56 -6.21 -8.60
C HIS A 54 13.46 -4.67 -8.45
N TRP A 55 14.15 -4.10 -7.48
CA TRP A 55 14.09 -2.67 -7.17
C TRP A 55 14.96 -1.88 -8.15
N GLY A 56 14.31 -1.24 -9.11
CA GLY A 56 14.97 -0.43 -10.15
C GLY A 56 14.86 1.08 -9.95
N ARG A 57 14.39 1.54 -8.78
CA ARG A 57 14.17 2.96 -8.49
C ARG A 57 15.38 3.60 -7.84
N GLU A 58 15.82 4.73 -8.38
CA GLU A 58 16.95 5.48 -7.84
C GLU A 58 16.50 6.72 -7.04
N ASN A 59 15.45 7.42 -7.50
CA ASN A 59 14.97 8.63 -6.84
C ASN A 59 13.45 8.79 -6.96
N PRO A 60 12.67 8.02 -6.18
CA PRO A 60 11.22 8.04 -6.25
C PRO A 60 10.59 9.28 -5.58
N ARG A 61 11.38 10.15 -4.94
CA ARG A 61 10.86 11.30 -4.21
C ARG A 61 10.32 12.36 -5.16
N LEU A 62 9.12 12.84 -4.86
CA LEU A 62 8.51 13.91 -5.62
C LEU A 62 9.00 15.26 -5.13
N VAL A 63 9.09 16.23 -6.06
CA VAL A 63 9.45 17.61 -5.74
C VAL A 63 8.51 18.24 -4.70
N LEU A 64 7.24 17.81 -4.69
CA LEU A 64 6.26 18.20 -3.67
C LEU A 64 5.42 16.98 -3.26
N GLU A 65 5.67 16.46 -2.06
CA GLU A 65 4.90 15.39 -1.45
C GLU A 65 3.78 15.99 -0.60
N LEU A 66 2.54 15.86 -1.06
CA LEU A 66 1.36 16.13 -0.25
C LEU A 66 0.98 14.82 0.45
N PRO A 67 0.87 14.78 1.78
CA PRO A 67 0.50 13.56 2.49
C PRO A 67 -0.90 13.11 2.08
N GLU A 68 -1.05 11.81 1.82
CA GLU A 68 -2.37 11.21 1.62
C GLU A 68 -3.12 11.21 2.96
N ASN A 69 -4.34 11.77 2.97
CA ASN A 69 -5.14 11.88 4.20
C ASN A 69 -5.73 10.55 4.68
N ASP A 70 -5.78 9.53 3.81
CA ASP A 70 -6.47 8.25 4.05
C ASP A 70 -5.55 7.06 3.74
N ARG A 71 -4.38 7.02 4.39
CA ARG A 71 -3.44 5.91 4.27
C ARG A 71 -3.88 4.73 5.14
N PRO A 72 -4.17 3.55 4.56
CA PRO A 72 -4.47 2.37 5.36
C PRO A 72 -3.21 1.92 6.13
N PRO A 73 -3.38 1.25 7.29
CA PRO A 73 -2.26 0.71 8.03
C PRO A 73 -1.54 -0.37 7.21
N LEU A 74 -0.21 -0.38 7.29
CA LEU A 74 0.62 -1.42 6.66
C LEU A 74 0.22 -2.78 7.21
N THR A 75 -0.29 -3.65 6.33
CA THR A 75 -0.73 -5.01 6.64
C THR A 75 -0.04 -5.96 5.69
N ILE A 76 0.91 -6.72 6.22
CA ILE A 76 1.70 -7.69 5.45
C ILE A 76 1.49 -9.11 5.98
N GLY A 77 1.38 -10.07 5.06
CA GLY A 77 1.47 -11.48 5.39
C GLY A 77 2.93 -11.88 5.61
N VAL A 78 3.21 -12.61 6.68
CA VAL A 78 4.55 -13.17 6.97
C VAL A 78 4.49 -14.66 6.69
N VAL A 79 5.15 -15.07 5.62
CA VAL A 79 5.21 -16.47 5.17
C VAL A 79 6.65 -16.82 4.85
N ASP A 80 7.10 -17.98 5.32
CA ASP A 80 8.42 -18.53 5.00
C ASP A 80 8.61 -18.68 3.49
N HIS A 81 9.87 -18.65 3.06
CA HIS A 81 10.21 -18.95 1.67
C HIS A 81 9.79 -20.40 1.32
N ARG A 82 9.13 -20.57 0.18
CA ARG A 82 8.64 -21.86 -0.30
C ARG A 82 9.09 -22.09 -1.74
N PRO A 83 9.55 -23.30 -2.09
CA PRO A 83 9.88 -23.61 -3.47
C PRO A 83 8.64 -23.49 -4.36
N ILE A 84 8.84 -23.05 -5.59
CA ILE A 84 7.79 -23.03 -6.60
C ILE A 84 7.53 -24.47 -7.04
N ALA A 85 6.26 -24.87 -7.09
CA ALA A 85 5.88 -26.18 -7.58
C ALA A 85 6.22 -26.28 -9.08
N PRO A 86 6.84 -27.37 -9.57
CA PRO A 86 7.26 -27.49 -10.98
C PRO A 86 6.13 -27.35 -11.99
N GLU A 87 4.91 -27.67 -11.59
CA GLU A 87 3.71 -27.62 -12.43
C GLU A 87 2.96 -26.28 -12.34
N SER A 88 3.45 -25.32 -11.54
CA SER A 88 2.81 -24.03 -11.38
C SER A 88 3.27 -23.03 -12.43
N GLU A 89 2.35 -22.20 -12.92
CA GLU A 89 2.63 -21.04 -13.78
C GLU A 89 3.04 -19.78 -12.97
N GLU A 90 3.47 -19.98 -11.73
CA GLU A 90 3.92 -18.93 -10.79
C GLU A 90 5.40 -18.61 -10.99
N ASN A 91 5.78 -17.36 -10.78
CA ASN A 91 7.18 -16.97 -10.62
C ASN A 91 7.45 -16.55 -9.17
N ILE A 92 8.72 -16.28 -8.85
CA ILE A 92 9.13 -15.92 -7.47
C ILE A 92 8.38 -14.67 -7.00
N LEU A 93 8.22 -13.68 -7.89
CA LEU A 93 7.53 -12.44 -7.58
C LEU A 93 6.02 -12.65 -7.34
N SER A 94 5.35 -13.45 -8.15
CA SER A 94 3.91 -13.69 -8.02
C SER A 94 3.58 -14.46 -6.73
N GLN A 95 4.42 -15.42 -6.36
CA GLN A 95 4.33 -16.11 -5.07
C GLN A 95 4.54 -15.12 -3.92
N TRP A 96 5.56 -14.26 -4.02
CA TRP A 96 5.83 -13.21 -3.03
C TRP A 96 4.64 -12.25 -2.88
N MET A 97 4.04 -11.80 -3.97
CA MET A 97 2.87 -10.94 -3.94
C MET A 97 1.64 -11.64 -3.30
N GLY A 98 1.49 -12.94 -3.51
CA GLY A 98 0.48 -13.75 -2.82
C GLY A 98 0.71 -13.79 -1.31
N ASP A 99 1.95 -14.08 -0.91
CA ASP A 99 2.34 -14.23 0.50
C ASP A 99 2.19 -12.94 1.31
N PHE A 100 2.53 -11.79 0.72
CA PHE A 100 2.38 -10.49 1.37
C PHE A 100 0.95 -9.94 1.32
N GLY A 101 0.03 -10.65 0.66
CA GLY A 101 -1.40 -10.31 0.61
C GLY A 101 -1.79 -9.34 -0.51
N LEU A 102 -0.87 -9.00 -1.42
CA LEU A 102 -1.13 -8.08 -2.54
C LEU A 102 -2.14 -8.67 -3.54
N LEU A 103 -2.13 -9.99 -3.73
CA LEU A 103 -3.07 -10.67 -4.63
C LEU A 103 -4.37 -11.08 -3.92
N GLY A 104 -4.44 -10.92 -2.59
CA GLY A 104 -5.53 -11.38 -1.73
C GLY A 104 -5.49 -12.88 -1.41
N GLU A 105 -6.41 -13.32 -0.56
CA GLU A 105 -6.47 -14.71 -0.03
C GLU A 105 -6.67 -15.80 -1.11
N ARG A 106 -7.34 -15.45 -2.21
CA ARG A 106 -7.65 -16.38 -3.32
C ARG A 106 -7.29 -15.73 -4.65
N PRO A 107 -5.99 -15.74 -5.01
CA PRO A 107 -5.48 -14.98 -6.14
C PRO A 107 -5.94 -15.55 -7.50
N GLY A 108 -6.27 -16.84 -7.58
CA GLY A 108 -6.80 -17.46 -8.80
C GLY A 108 -5.85 -17.26 -9.99
N LYS A 109 -6.32 -16.60 -11.06
CA LYS A 109 -5.51 -16.32 -12.25
C LYS A 109 -4.49 -15.19 -12.06
N GLU A 110 -4.59 -14.40 -11.01
CA GLU A 110 -3.66 -13.28 -10.73
C GLU A 110 -2.33 -13.76 -10.13
N ILE A 111 -2.22 -15.04 -9.76
CA ILE A 111 -0.96 -15.63 -9.27
C ILE A 111 -0.02 -16.03 -10.41
N LYS A 112 -0.52 -16.07 -11.65
CA LYS A 112 0.28 -16.41 -12.82
C LYS A 112 1.35 -15.34 -13.05
N ALA A 113 2.55 -15.75 -13.46
CA ALA A 113 3.67 -14.86 -13.75
C ALA A 113 3.29 -13.73 -14.73
N ASP A 114 2.56 -14.06 -15.80
CA ASP A 114 2.15 -13.09 -16.83
C ASP A 114 0.86 -12.30 -16.49
N SER A 115 0.38 -12.38 -15.25
CA SER A 115 -0.84 -11.67 -14.86
C SER A 115 -0.65 -10.15 -14.88
N ILE A 116 -1.76 -9.42 -15.08
CA ILE A 116 -1.76 -7.96 -15.04
C ILE A 116 -1.28 -7.46 -13.68
N SER A 117 -1.60 -8.17 -12.59
CA SER A 117 -1.17 -7.80 -11.24
C SER A 117 0.35 -7.83 -11.09
N VAL A 118 1.00 -8.91 -11.54
CA VAL A 118 2.46 -9.07 -11.45
C VAL A 118 3.16 -8.03 -12.31
N ARG A 119 2.78 -7.91 -13.59
CA ARG A 119 3.36 -6.90 -14.50
C ARG A 119 3.16 -5.46 -14.01
N LEU A 120 2.01 -5.17 -13.39
CA LEU A 120 1.76 -3.85 -12.81
C LEU A 120 2.66 -3.58 -11.61
N PHE A 121 2.94 -4.60 -10.79
CA PHE A 121 3.84 -4.45 -9.65
C PHE A 121 5.31 -4.29 -10.10
N GLU A 122 5.76 -5.05 -11.10
CA GLU A 122 7.07 -4.85 -11.74
C GLU A 122 7.23 -3.44 -12.32
N LEU A 123 6.19 -2.93 -12.98
CA LEU A 123 6.16 -1.56 -13.49
C LEU A 123 6.26 -0.53 -12.36
N LEU A 124 5.66 -0.80 -11.21
CA LEU A 124 5.86 0.05 -10.03
C LEU A 124 7.31 -0.03 -9.58
N LEU A 125 7.87 -1.21 -9.33
CA LEU A 125 9.24 -1.39 -8.79
C LEU A 125 10.35 -0.77 -9.66
N SER A 126 10.15 -0.66 -10.96
CA SER A 126 11.12 -0.12 -11.92
C SER A 126 10.99 1.38 -12.19
N ARG A 127 9.87 2.00 -11.82
CA ARG A 127 9.53 3.37 -12.21
C ARG A 127 9.59 4.34 -11.04
N ASP A 128 10.35 5.42 -11.18
CA ASP A 128 10.42 6.50 -10.17
C ASP A 128 9.16 7.39 -10.16
N ALA A 129 8.59 7.67 -11.33
CA ALA A 129 7.45 8.57 -11.46
C ALA A 129 6.12 7.89 -11.08
N PRO A 130 5.18 8.59 -10.40
CA PRO A 130 3.85 8.07 -10.12
C PRO A 130 3.12 7.59 -11.38
N LEU A 131 2.51 6.42 -11.29
CA LEU A 131 1.80 5.81 -12.40
C LEU A 131 0.33 6.26 -12.43
N SER A 132 -0.12 6.81 -13.55
CA SER A 132 -1.56 7.11 -13.73
C SER A 132 -2.33 5.89 -14.24
N LEU A 133 -3.64 5.85 -14.00
CA LEU A 133 -4.52 4.78 -14.47
C LEU A 133 -4.59 4.68 -16.00
N ASP A 134 -4.49 5.82 -16.69
CA ASP A 134 -4.53 5.88 -18.15
C ASP A 134 -3.23 5.32 -18.74
N GLU A 135 -2.08 5.78 -18.26
CA GLU A 135 -0.76 5.25 -18.66
C GLU A 135 -0.65 3.74 -18.36
N ALA A 136 -1.14 3.29 -17.19
CA ALA A 136 -1.13 1.87 -16.84
C ALA A 136 -1.98 1.03 -17.81
N ALA A 137 -3.16 1.53 -18.19
CA ALA A 137 -4.04 0.84 -19.13
C ALA A 137 -3.41 0.71 -20.53
N GLU A 138 -2.72 1.76 -20.99
CA GLU A 138 -2.00 1.76 -22.26
C GLU A 138 -0.82 0.77 -22.26
N ILE A 139 0.01 0.77 -21.21
CA ILE A 139 1.21 -0.09 -21.12
C ILE A 139 0.85 -1.57 -20.97
N LEU A 140 -0.15 -1.88 -20.13
CA LEU A 140 -0.50 -3.26 -19.77
C LEU A 140 -1.56 -3.87 -20.70
N GLY A 141 -2.25 -3.07 -21.51
CA GLY A 141 -3.33 -3.52 -22.41
C GLY A 141 -4.59 -3.98 -21.66
N GLY A 142 -4.85 -3.41 -20.48
CA GLY A 142 -5.94 -3.82 -19.59
C GLY A 142 -7.09 -2.82 -19.49
N GLN A 143 -8.26 -3.28 -19.05
CA GLN A 143 -9.37 -2.37 -18.73
C GLN A 143 -9.01 -1.46 -17.54
N LYS A 144 -9.17 -0.14 -17.70
CA LYS A 144 -8.90 0.87 -16.66
C LYS A 144 -9.58 0.54 -15.32
N ALA A 145 -10.83 0.08 -15.35
CA ALA A 145 -11.57 -0.31 -14.15
C ALA A 145 -11.01 -1.55 -13.45
N ARG A 146 -10.37 -2.48 -14.19
CA ARG A 146 -9.69 -3.64 -13.59
C ARG A 146 -8.38 -3.22 -12.94
N ILE A 147 -7.56 -2.43 -13.63
CA ILE A 147 -6.29 -1.91 -13.09
C ILE A 147 -6.54 -1.06 -11.84
N GLY A 148 -7.55 -0.20 -11.85
CA GLY A 148 -7.94 0.59 -10.68
C GLY A 148 -8.30 -0.28 -9.46
N ARG A 149 -8.99 -1.40 -9.67
CA ARG A 149 -9.29 -2.36 -8.58
C ARG A 149 -8.05 -3.10 -8.07
N ILE A 150 -7.10 -3.41 -8.95
CA ILE A 150 -5.83 -4.04 -8.56
C ILE A 150 -4.99 -3.08 -7.73
N LEU A 151 -4.83 -1.82 -8.18
CA LEU A 151 -4.11 -0.79 -7.43
C LEU A 151 -4.76 -0.51 -6.08
N GLU A 152 -6.09 -0.51 -6.00
CA GLU A 152 -6.78 -0.35 -4.72
C GLU A 152 -6.52 -1.51 -3.76
N ARG A 153 -6.35 -2.72 -4.28
CA ARG A 153 -5.94 -3.88 -3.48
C ARG A 153 -4.53 -3.72 -2.95
N PHE A 154 -3.59 -3.30 -3.80
CA PHE A 154 -2.22 -2.99 -3.36
C PHE A 154 -2.20 -1.85 -2.34
N ARG A 155 -3.11 -0.88 -2.49
CA ARG A 155 -3.30 0.19 -1.51
C ARG A 155 -3.78 -0.35 -0.18
N SER A 156 -4.73 -1.31 -0.18
CA SER A 156 -5.28 -1.87 1.06
C SER A 156 -4.25 -2.60 1.94
N SER A 157 -3.12 -3.06 1.39
CA SER A 157 -2.02 -3.61 2.18
C SER A 157 -1.10 -2.53 2.77
N GLY A 158 -1.23 -1.26 2.35
CA GLY A 158 -0.36 -0.16 2.75
C GLY A 158 1.00 -0.13 2.04
N MET A 159 1.23 -1.01 1.06
CA MET A 159 2.49 -1.06 0.29
C MET A 159 2.52 -0.10 -0.89
N VAL A 160 1.34 0.29 -1.38
CA VAL A 160 1.18 1.28 -2.45
C VAL A 160 0.34 2.42 -1.91
N GLU A 161 0.75 3.65 -2.22
CA GLU A 161 0.02 4.86 -1.83
C GLU A 161 -0.49 5.62 -3.05
N ARG A 162 -1.53 6.43 -2.85
CA ARG A 162 -2.01 7.34 -3.88
C ARG A 162 -1.33 8.68 -3.71
N VAL A 163 -0.66 9.10 -4.77
CA VAL A 163 0.01 10.40 -4.79
C VAL A 163 -0.77 11.38 -5.66
N PRO A 164 -1.17 12.56 -5.13
CA PRO A 164 -1.73 13.61 -5.96
C PRO A 164 -0.67 14.13 -6.95
N ARG A 165 -1.04 14.20 -8.23
CA ARG A 165 -0.22 14.80 -9.29
C ARG A 165 -0.25 16.32 -9.21
N THR A 166 0.68 16.90 -8.46
CA THR A 166 0.81 18.36 -8.28
C THR A 166 1.12 19.08 -9.60
N ASP A 167 1.81 18.43 -10.54
CA ASP A 167 2.11 18.92 -11.89
C ASP A 167 0.84 19.27 -12.68
N ARG A 168 -0.29 18.61 -12.38
CA ARG A 168 -1.58 18.86 -13.03
C ARG A 168 -2.50 19.78 -12.23
N LEU A 169 -2.07 20.28 -11.07
CA LEU A 169 -2.93 21.09 -10.19
C LEU A 169 -3.43 22.37 -10.90
N SER A 170 -2.56 23.05 -11.65
CA SER A 170 -2.90 24.26 -12.39
C SER A 170 -3.97 24.01 -13.46
N VAL A 171 -3.79 22.97 -14.27
CA VAL A 171 -4.73 22.58 -15.33
C VAL A 171 -6.05 22.09 -14.73
N ALA A 172 -5.99 21.29 -13.67
CA ALA A 172 -7.18 20.82 -12.96
C ALA A 172 -7.98 21.98 -12.34
N LEU A 173 -7.28 22.94 -11.71
CA LEU A 173 -7.88 24.13 -11.13
C LEU A 173 -8.52 25.00 -12.21
N TRP A 174 -7.82 25.24 -13.31
CA TRP A 174 -8.33 26.00 -14.45
C TRP A 174 -9.58 25.35 -15.05
N ASN A 175 -9.55 24.03 -15.30
CA ASN A 175 -10.69 23.30 -15.84
C ASN A 175 -11.88 23.34 -14.87
N ALA A 176 -11.63 23.19 -13.57
CA ALA A 176 -12.67 23.30 -12.55
C ALA A 176 -13.26 24.72 -12.51
N MET A 177 -12.42 25.76 -12.53
CA MET A 177 -12.86 27.16 -12.58
C MET A 177 -13.69 27.44 -13.83
N THR A 178 -13.21 27.02 -15.00
CA THR A 178 -13.92 27.21 -16.27
C THR A 178 -15.26 26.48 -16.27
N ALA A 179 -15.31 25.24 -15.78
CA ALA A 179 -16.56 24.48 -15.69
C ALA A 179 -17.57 25.10 -14.71
N GLN A 180 -17.10 25.63 -13.57
CA GLN A 180 -17.98 26.33 -12.62
C GLN A 180 -18.45 27.67 -13.17
N HIS A 181 -17.58 28.43 -13.84
CA HIS A 181 -17.93 29.66 -14.55
C HIS A 181 -19.04 29.41 -15.59
N GLN A 182 -18.89 28.38 -16.43
CA GLN A 182 -19.89 28.03 -17.44
C GLN A 182 -21.25 27.62 -16.82
N ARG A 183 -21.26 27.01 -15.64
CA ARG A 183 -22.50 26.55 -14.99
C ARG A 183 -23.19 27.61 -14.13
N ARG A 184 -22.44 28.52 -13.51
CA ARG A 184 -22.93 29.40 -12.43
C ARG A 184 -22.66 30.88 -12.65
N GLY A 185 -21.86 31.23 -13.65
CA GLY A 185 -21.50 32.61 -13.97
C GLY A 185 -20.41 33.20 -13.06
N GLU A 186 -20.00 34.41 -13.40
CA GLU A 186 -18.90 35.15 -12.77
C GLU A 186 -19.19 35.52 -11.30
N ASP A 187 -20.41 35.99 -11.02
CA ASP A 187 -20.85 36.42 -9.68
C ASP A 187 -20.71 35.31 -8.62
N TRP A 188 -20.89 34.05 -9.03
CA TRP A 188 -20.77 32.92 -8.14
C TRP A 188 -19.30 32.65 -7.77
N MET A 189 -18.37 32.80 -8.73
CA MET A 189 -16.94 32.59 -8.48
C MET A 189 -16.39 33.64 -7.50
N LEU A 190 -16.77 34.91 -7.67
CA LEU A 190 -16.30 36.01 -6.81
C LEU A 190 -16.79 35.89 -5.37
N LYS A 191 -18.00 35.38 -5.13
CA LYS A 191 -18.59 35.25 -3.78
C LYS A 191 -18.05 34.08 -2.96
N ARG A 192 -17.61 32.98 -3.59
CA ARG A 192 -17.22 31.75 -2.87
C ARG A 192 -15.71 31.50 -2.86
N TRP A 193 -15.01 31.83 -3.94
CA TRP A 193 -13.60 31.47 -4.09
C TRP A 193 -12.66 32.42 -3.34
N PHE A 194 -12.91 33.72 -3.43
CA PHE A 194 -12.08 34.78 -2.84
C PHE A 194 -12.33 35.07 -1.35
N PRO A 195 -13.57 35.04 -0.79
CA PRO A 195 -13.79 35.63 0.54
C PRO A 195 -13.52 34.73 1.76
N GLU A 196 -13.59 33.39 1.64
CA GLU A 196 -13.50 32.50 2.82
C GLU A 196 -12.09 31.98 3.12
N ASN A 197 -11.23 31.81 2.10
CA ASN A 197 -9.91 31.22 2.28
C ASN A 197 -8.87 32.21 2.85
N LEU A 198 -9.04 33.52 2.65
CA LEU A 198 -8.12 34.53 3.21
C LEU A 198 -8.41 34.87 4.67
N LYS A 199 -9.68 34.79 5.09
CA LYS A 199 -10.09 35.09 6.48
C LYS A 199 -9.54 34.08 7.50
N ARG A 200 -9.21 32.85 7.09
CA ARG A 200 -8.60 31.85 7.98
C ARG A 200 -7.11 32.07 8.23
N GLN A 201 -6.39 32.74 7.34
CA GLN A 201 -4.96 33.01 7.52
C GLN A 201 -4.67 34.33 8.27
N THR A 202 -5.59 35.30 8.26
CA THR A 202 -5.39 36.59 8.94
C THR A 202 -5.66 36.55 10.44
N THR A 203 -6.48 35.61 10.93
CA THR A 203 -6.82 35.52 12.37
C THR A 203 -5.69 34.98 13.25
N ILE A 204 -4.67 34.33 12.67
CA ILE A 204 -3.56 33.75 13.46
C ILE A 204 -2.48 34.81 13.81
N LYS A 205 -2.54 36.03 13.26
CA LYS A 205 -1.50 37.07 13.48
C LYS A 205 -1.93 38.29 14.31
N THR A 206 -3.10 38.28 14.97
CA THR A 206 -3.56 39.45 15.76
C THR A 206 -3.76 39.21 17.25
N THR A 207 -3.27 38.10 17.80
CA THR A 207 -3.17 37.92 19.26
C THR A 207 -1.72 37.92 19.71
N HIS A 208 -1.01 39.04 19.53
CA HIS A 208 0.16 39.44 20.33
C HIS A 208 0.33 40.95 20.19
N GLY A 209 -0.10 41.70 21.21
CA GLY A 209 0.16 43.14 21.30
C GLY A 209 -1.00 43.98 21.80
N SER A 210 -1.39 43.82 23.06
CA SER A 210 -1.91 44.94 23.88
C SER A 210 -1.91 44.57 25.36
N GLU A 211 -0.72 44.41 25.92
CA GLU A 211 -0.54 44.57 27.36
C GLU A 211 -0.09 46.01 27.60
N LYS A 212 -1.02 46.87 28.04
CA LYS A 212 -0.69 48.14 28.70
C LYS A 212 -1.75 48.52 29.73
N ARG A 213 -1.22 48.67 30.94
CA ARG A 213 -1.69 49.40 32.13
C ARG A 213 -2.57 48.64 33.10
#